data_AF-A0A7J6HET8-F1
#
_entry.id   AF-A0A7J6HET8-F1
#
_cell.length_a   1.000
_cell.length_b   1.000
_cell.length_c   1.000
_cell.angle_alpha   90.00
_cell.angle_beta   90.00
_cell.angle_gamma   90.00
#
_symmetry.space_group_name_H-M   'P 1'
#
loop_
_entity.id
_entity.type
_entity.pdbx_description
1 polymer ?
#
loop_
_entity_poly.entity_id
_entity_poly.type
_entity_poly.pdbx_seq_one_letter_code
_entity_poly.pdbx_strand_id
1 'polypeptide(L)'
;MAQILAPSTQWQMRLTKVSTDASPLSSKMWSSLVLKQNNKRGAMKTSAKFKVLALKSDNSTINRLEGLLNLDITPFTDRIIAEYIWIGGSGIDVRSKSRTISKPVEHPSELPKWNYDGSSTGQAPGEDSEVILYPQAIFKDPFRGGNNILVICDAYTPAGEPIPTNKRYRAAEIFSNKKVADEIPWYGIEQEYTLLQQDVKWPLGWPVGAYPGPQGPYYCGAGADKSFGRDISDAHYKACLYAGINISGTNGEVMPGQWEYQVGPSVGIEAGDHIWCSRYILERITEQAGVVLTLDPKPIEGDWNGAGCHTNYSTKSMREEGGFEVIKKAILNLSLRHNEHISAYGEGNERRLTGKHETASINQFSWGVANRGCSIRVGRDTEKEGKGYLEDRRPASNMDPYVVTSLLAETTLLWEPSLESEALAAQKLALNIGMSSRLNFKAMASQGSKSVASILLVLNLVLYFIVIVIASWAVNHGIKRSHESASVLSIPARIFPIYFPMGNMATGFFIIFSLLAGVVGFTTSLTGLHNIFQWNGPNMHTASASSLLSWALTLLAMGLACKEIQLGWTDANLRTLEVITIIVSGTQMFSIFAIHGGVEEAIAHERARTGRV
;
A
#
# COMPACT_ATOMS: atom_id res chain seq x y z
N MET A 1 -63.74 43.41 21.27
CA MET A 1 -63.16 42.34 22.12
C MET A 1 -61.63 42.46 21.97
N ALA A 2 -60.97 43.36 22.70
CA ALA A 2 -60.35 43.15 24.03
C ALA A 2 -59.25 42.06 23.97
N GLN A 3 -57.95 42.33 23.74
CA GLN A 3 -56.89 43.02 24.53
C GLN A 3 -56.30 42.15 25.67
N ILE A 4 -54.97 42.27 25.88
CA ILE A 4 -54.14 42.01 27.10
C ILE A 4 -53.49 40.61 27.23
N LEU A 5 -52.27 40.36 27.71
CA LEU A 5 -50.97 41.04 27.98
C LEU A 5 -49.98 39.90 28.41
N ALA A 6 -48.67 40.12 28.29
CA ALA A 6 -47.62 39.33 28.97
C ALA A 6 -47.65 39.53 30.51
N PRO A 7 -46.90 38.75 31.33
CA PRO A 7 -45.58 39.24 31.75
C PRO A 7 -44.49 38.19 32.05
N SER A 8 -43.27 38.72 32.15
CA SER A 8 -42.01 38.16 32.65
C SER A 8 -41.90 38.17 34.17
N THR A 9 -40.98 37.39 34.75
CA THR A 9 -40.24 37.79 35.97
C THR A 9 -38.90 37.06 36.10
N GLN A 10 -37.81 37.85 36.15
CA GLN A 10 -36.48 37.47 36.66
C GLN A 10 -36.55 37.28 38.18
N TRP A 11 -35.70 36.42 38.76
CA TRP A 11 -35.05 36.71 40.05
C TRP A 11 -33.62 36.15 40.07
N GLN A 12 -32.67 37.06 40.25
CA GLN A 12 -31.25 36.81 40.51
C GLN A 12 -30.98 36.52 41.99
N MET A 13 -29.99 35.65 42.19
CA MET A 13 -28.93 35.63 43.22
C MET A 13 -29.24 35.95 44.70
N ARG A 14 -28.84 35.00 45.55
CA ARG A 14 -28.08 35.32 46.76
C ARG A 14 -26.97 34.30 47.02
N LEU A 15 -25.73 34.78 46.93
CA LEU A 15 -24.50 34.15 47.39
C LEU A 15 -24.34 34.31 48.91
N THR A 16 -23.66 33.37 49.57
CA THR A 16 -22.43 33.56 50.37
C THR A 16 -22.07 32.22 51.06
N LYS A 17 -20.98 31.56 50.64
CA LYS A 17 -19.60 31.56 51.21
C LYS A 17 -19.48 30.77 52.52
N VAL A 18 -18.57 29.78 52.57
CA VAL A 18 -17.30 29.82 53.35
C VAL A 18 -16.49 28.50 53.18
N SER A 19 -15.29 28.69 52.64
CA SER A 19 -13.93 28.15 52.94
C SER A 19 -13.56 26.65 53.06
N THR A 20 -12.65 26.27 52.16
CA THR A 20 -11.26 25.76 52.33
C THR A 20 -10.94 24.37 52.92
N ASP A 21 -10.05 23.71 52.16
CA ASP A 21 -8.99 22.76 52.52
C ASP A 21 -9.34 21.30 52.81
N ALA A 22 -8.94 20.41 51.89
CA ALA A 22 -7.78 19.54 52.05
C ALA A 22 -7.71 18.48 50.92
N SER A 23 -6.48 18.13 50.53
CA SER A 23 -6.13 17.21 49.45
C SER A 23 -5.96 15.75 49.99
N PRO A 24 -5.51 14.76 49.19
CA PRO A 24 -6.22 13.51 48.94
C PRO A 24 -5.71 12.32 49.77
N LEU A 25 -6.54 11.29 49.98
CA LEU A 25 -6.08 10.01 50.55
C LEU A 25 -6.61 8.79 49.79
N SER A 26 -5.73 7.80 49.79
CA SER A 26 -5.51 6.73 48.83
C SER A 26 -6.32 5.45 49.07
N SER A 27 -6.21 4.57 48.08
CA SER A 27 -6.48 3.13 48.09
C SER A 27 -6.04 2.40 49.38
N LYS A 28 -6.99 1.72 50.03
CA LYS A 28 -6.89 0.30 50.46
C LYS A 28 -8.11 -0.08 51.31
N MET A 29 -8.54 -1.35 51.14
CA MET A 29 -9.61 -2.05 51.86
C MET A 29 -11.01 -1.54 51.46
N TRP A 30 -11.95 -2.35 51.01
CA TRP A 30 -12.51 -3.48 51.73
C TRP A 30 -12.99 -4.58 50.79
N SER A 31 -12.38 -5.75 50.93
CA SER A 31 -12.98 -7.05 50.61
C SER A 31 -13.77 -7.52 51.83
N SER A 32 -15.10 -7.48 51.76
CA SER A 32 -16.01 -8.47 52.37
C SER A 32 -17.43 -7.92 52.41
N LEU A 33 -18.31 -8.44 51.55
CA LEU A 33 -19.71 -8.68 51.89
C LEU A 33 -20.34 -9.52 50.79
N VAL A 34 -20.05 -10.82 50.86
CA VAL A 34 -20.89 -11.85 50.28
C VAL A 34 -22.20 -11.84 51.07
N LEU A 35 -23.28 -11.42 50.43
CA LEU A 35 -24.63 -11.71 50.90
C LEU A 35 -25.47 -12.20 49.72
N LYS A 36 -25.86 -13.47 49.83
CA LYS A 36 -26.84 -14.16 49.00
C LYS A 36 -28.10 -13.32 48.82
N GLN A 37 -28.59 -13.19 47.58
CA GLN A 37 -30.04 -13.18 47.38
C GLN A 37 -30.46 -13.72 46.01
N ASN A 38 -31.54 -14.50 46.09
CA ASN A 38 -32.11 -15.38 45.09
C ASN A 38 -32.74 -14.67 43.89
N ASN A 39 -32.72 -15.40 42.76
CA ASN A 39 -33.73 -15.46 41.71
C ASN A 39 -35.11 -14.85 42.03
N LYS A 40 -35.55 -13.88 41.20
CA LYS A 40 -36.74 -14.01 40.31
C LYS A 40 -36.99 -12.74 39.45
N ARG A 41 -37.08 -12.99 38.15
CA ARG A 41 -37.74 -12.30 37.00
C ARG A 41 -38.49 -10.98 37.23
N GLY A 42 -38.20 -10.02 36.34
CA GLY A 42 -39.09 -8.94 35.89
C GLY A 42 -38.51 -8.23 34.66
N ALA A 43 -39.21 -8.28 33.53
CA ALA A 43 -38.73 -7.85 32.22
C ALA A 43 -38.80 -6.31 32.02
N MET A 44 -37.79 -5.74 31.35
CA MET A 44 -37.94 -4.53 30.54
C MET A 44 -37.30 -4.76 29.17
N LYS A 45 -38.14 -4.68 28.13
CA LYS A 45 -37.77 -4.72 26.71
C LYS A 45 -37.26 -3.34 26.31
N THR A 46 -36.07 -3.28 25.73
CA THR A 46 -35.70 -2.25 24.75
C THR A 46 -34.94 -2.91 23.59
N SER A 47 -35.34 -2.50 22.40
CA SER A 47 -35.12 -3.15 21.11
C SER A 47 -33.91 -2.56 20.41
N ALA A 48 -32.94 -3.42 20.08
CA ALA A 48 -32.19 -3.45 18.82
C ALA A 48 -31.19 -4.61 18.92
N LYS A 49 -31.57 -5.81 18.47
CA LYS A 49 -30.62 -6.92 18.31
C LYS A 49 -30.80 -7.52 16.93
N PHE A 50 -29.73 -7.38 16.15
CA PHE A 50 -29.47 -8.16 14.96
C PHE A 50 -29.60 -9.64 15.34
N LYS A 51 -30.49 -10.38 14.68
CA LYS A 51 -30.67 -11.81 14.94
C LYS A 51 -29.61 -12.54 14.14
N VAL A 52 -28.68 -13.18 14.84
CA VAL A 52 -27.98 -14.36 14.34
C VAL A 52 -29.03 -15.31 13.77
N LEU A 53 -28.80 -15.83 12.56
CA LEU A 53 -29.62 -16.83 11.88
C LEU A 53 -29.51 -18.20 12.57
N ALA A 54 -29.69 -18.25 13.90
CA ALA A 54 -30.08 -19.45 14.59
C ALA A 54 -31.61 -19.49 14.56
N LEU A 55 -32.17 -20.57 13.98
CA LEU A 55 -33.59 -20.91 13.98
C LEU A 55 -34.26 -20.43 15.27
N LYS A 56 -35.15 -19.45 15.11
CA LYS A 56 -35.79 -18.76 16.21
C LYS A 56 -36.87 -19.66 16.83
N SER A 57 -36.47 -20.57 17.72
CA SER A 57 -37.40 -21.31 18.57
C SER A 57 -37.80 -20.41 19.74
N ASP A 58 -39.07 -20.00 19.78
CA ASP A 58 -39.61 -19.16 20.84
C ASP A 58 -39.44 -19.78 22.24
N ASN A 59 -39.20 -18.89 23.21
CA ASN A 59 -38.98 -19.13 24.65
C ASN A 59 -39.78 -20.31 25.25
N SER A 60 -39.14 -21.48 25.38
CA SER A 60 -39.31 -22.46 26.49
C SER A 60 -38.50 -23.74 26.28
N THR A 61 -37.98 -23.99 25.08
CA THR A 61 -36.92 -24.97 24.84
C THR A 61 -35.58 -24.31 25.16
N ILE A 62 -34.91 -24.70 26.26
CA ILE A 62 -33.44 -24.62 26.25
C ILE A 62 -33.01 -25.30 24.95
N ASN A 63 -32.33 -24.59 24.07
CA ASN A 63 -31.94 -25.09 22.76
C ASN A 63 -31.02 -26.31 23.00
N ARG A 64 -31.59 -27.52 22.98
CA ARG A 64 -30.88 -28.76 23.31
C ARG A 64 -29.61 -28.92 22.46
N LEU A 65 -29.66 -28.42 21.22
CA LEU A 65 -28.50 -28.39 20.33
C LEU A 65 -27.39 -27.50 20.88
N GLU A 66 -27.69 -26.28 21.32
CA GLU A 66 -26.70 -25.37 21.92
C GLU A 66 -26.09 -25.95 23.21
N GLY A 67 -26.90 -26.65 24.02
CA GLY A 67 -26.40 -27.37 25.18
C GLY A 67 -25.45 -28.53 24.82
N LEU A 68 -25.74 -29.25 23.72
CA LEU A 68 -24.88 -30.33 23.22
C LEU A 68 -23.60 -29.80 22.57
N LEU A 69 -23.68 -28.68 21.85
CA LEU A 69 -22.51 -28.02 21.24
C LEU A 69 -21.51 -27.52 22.28
N ASN A 70 -22.01 -27.05 23.43
CA ASN A 70 -21.21 -26.55 24.55
C ASN A 70 -20.98 -27.58 25.66
N LEU A 71 -21.20 -28.87 25.39
CA LEU A 71 -21.05 -29.91 26.40
C LEU A 71 -19.58 -30.08 26.79
N ASP A 72 -19.26 -29.81 28.05
CA ASP A 72 -17.95 -30.12 28.60
C ASP A 72 -17.81 -31.65 28.78
N ILE A 73 -16.97 -32.25 27.94
CA ILE A 73 -16.71 -33.69 27.95
C ILE A 73 -15.59 -34.09 28.92
N THR A 74 -14.85 -33.12 29.49
CA THR A 74 -13.68 -33.40 30.35
C THR A 74 -13.98 -34.23 31.59
N PRO A 75 -15.16 -34.14 32.25
CA PRO A 75 -15.47 -35.01 33.39
C PRO A 75 -15.76 -36.47 33.01
N PHE A 76 -15.96 -36.76 31.71
CA PHE A 76 -16.43 -38.06 31.22
C PHE A 76 -15.37 -38.85 30.45
N THR A 77 -14.33 -38.18 29.93
CA THR A 77 -13.30 -38.81 29.09
C THR A 77 -12.05 -37.95 29.00
N ASP A 78 -10.88 -38.57 28.98
CA ASP A 78 -9.60 -37.91 28.69
C ASP A 78 -9.40 -37.64 27.18
N ARG A 79 -10.23 -38.25 26.33
CA ARG A 79 -10.19 -38.06 24.89
C ARG A 79 -10.52 -36.63 24.50
N ILE A 80 -9.78 -36.11 23.52
CA ILE A 80 -9.98 -34.77 22.97
C ILE A 80 -10.40 -34.84 21.49
N ILE A 81 -10.96 -33.75 20.97
CA ILE A 81 -11.20 -33.55 19.55
C ILE A 81 -10.06 -32.68 19.00
N ALA A 82 -9.40 -33.15 17.95
CA ALA A 82 -8.40 -32.41 17.20
C ALA A 82 -8.94 -32.10 15.80
N GLU A 83 -9.10 -30.81 15.49
CA GLU A 83 -9.51 -30.30 14.19
C GLU A 83 -8.26 -30.05 13.33
N TYR A 84 -8.03 -30.91 12.34
CA TYR A 84 -6.90 -30.78 11.41
C TYR A 84 -7.29 -29.81 10.31
N ILE A 85 -6.50 -28.77 10.12
CA ILE A 85 -6.74 -27.64 9.20
C ILE A 85 -5.62 -27.64 8.16
N TRP A 86 -5.97 -27.50 6.88
CA TRP A 86 -5.01 -27.40 5.79
C TRP A 86 -5.48 -26.43 4.70
N ILE A 87 -4.55 -26.02 3.85
CA ILE A 87 -4.80 -25.16 2.69
C ILE A 87 -5.22 -26.05 1.51
N GLY A 88 -6.33 -25.70 0.87
CA GLY A 88 -6.90 -26.44 -0.26
C GLY A 88 -6.18 -26.18 -1.59
N GLY A 89 -6.75 -26.70 -2.67
CA GLY A 89 -6.16 -26.63 -4.00
C GLY A 89 -6.18 -25.24 -4.63
N SER A 90 -7.02 -24.32 -4.14
CA SER A 90 -6.99 -22.93 -4.61
C SER A 90 -5.82 -22.14 -4.05
N GLY A 91 -5.13 -22.66 -3.02
CA GLY A 91 -4.08 -21.94 -2.28
C GLY A 91 -4.59 -20.84 -1.36
N ILE A 92 -5.90 -20.58 -1.32
CA ILE A 92 -6.56 -19.56 -0.49
C ILE A 92 -7.64 -20.20 0.38
N ASP A 93 -8.32 -21.24 -0.14
CA ASP A 93 -9.36 -21.94 0.60
C ASP A 93 -8.79 -22.74 1.78
N VAL A 94 -9.48 -22.65 2.92
CA VAL A 94 -9.16 -23.43 4.12
C VAL A 94 -10.10 -24.61 4.27
N ARG A 95 -9.56 -25.78 4.60
CA ARG A 95 -10.31 -27.02 4.81
C ARG A 95 -10.01 -27.57 6.19
N SER A 96 -10.96 -28.28 6.78
CA SER A 96 -10.72 -28.95 8.05
C SER A 96 -11.53 -30.23 8.22
N LYS A 97 -11.04 -31.10 9.10
CA LYS A 97 -11.82 -32.21 9.65
C LYS A 97 -11.33 -32.63 11.03
N SER A 98 -12.22 -33.23 11.81
CA SER A 98 -11.97 -33.60 13.21
C SER A 98 -11.69 -35.09 13.42
N ARG A 99 -10.75 -35.42 14.29
CA ARG A 99 -10.57 -36.77 14.86
C ARG A 99 -10.53 -36.74 16.38
N THR A 100 -10.89 -37.88 16.97
CA THR A 100 -10.70 -38.11 18.41
C THR A 100 -9.26 -38.56 18.69
N ILE A 101 -8.59 -37.88 19.62
CA ILE A 101 -7.27 -38.25 20.16
C ILE A 101 -7.46 -38.79 21.58
N SER A 102 -6.66 -39.77 21.98
CA SER A 102 -6.88 -40.52 23.23
C SER A 102 -6.67 -39.69 24.50
N LYS A 103 -5.85 -38.64 24.43
CA LYS A 103 -5.48 -37.77 25.55
C LYS A 103 -5.11 -36.37 25.05
N PRO A 104 -5.05 -35.35 25.93
CA PRO A 104 -4.42 -34.06 25.61
C PRO A 104 -2.97 -34.25 25.13
N VAL A 105 -2.55 -33.40 24.19
CA VAL A 105 -1.19 -33.38 23.62
C VAL A 105 -0.58 -32.00 23.82
N GLU A 106 0.75 -31.93 23.94
CA GLU A 106 1.47 -30.66 24.12
C GLU A 106 2.28 -30.29 22.88
N HIS A 107 2.74 -31.27 22.10
CA HIS A 107 3.57 -31.05 20.93
C HIS A 107 2.96 -31.62 19.63
N PRO A 108 3.04 -30.92 18.48
CA PRO A 108 2.53 -31.39 17.19
C PRO A 108 3.03 -32.79 16.78
N SER A 109 4.26 -33.17 17.16
CA SER A 109 4.82 -34.49 16.84
C SER A 109 4.14 -35.66 17.56
N GLU A 110 3.37 -35.40 18.62
CA GLU A 110 2.58 -36.42 19.31
C GLU A 110 1.29 -36.77 18.54
N LEU A 111 0.90 -35.90 17.60
CA LEU A 111 -0.29 -36.09 16.80
C LEU A 111 -0.02 -37.05 15.64
N PRO A 112 -0.95 -38.00 15.37
CA PRO A 112 -0.82 -38.87 14.24
C PRO A 112 -0.91 -38.07 12.94
N LYS A 113 -0.10 -38.45 11.94
CA LYS A 113 -0.38 -38.09 10.55
C LYS A 113 -1.79 -38.55 10.19
N TRP A 114 -2.39 -37.87 9.23
CA TRP A 114 -3.68 -38.26 8.69
C TRP A 114 -3.68 -38.13 7.17
N ASN A 115 -4.78 -38.43 6.53
CA ASN A 115 -4.93 -38.31 5.09
C ASN A 115 -6.27 -37.64 4.77
N TYR A 116 -6.46 -37.15 3.56
CA TYR A 116 -7.75 -36.73 3.02
C TYR A 116 -7.84 -37.07 1.53
N ASP A 117 -9.04 -36.93 0.98
CA ASP A 117 -9.29 -37.08 -0.45
C ASP A 117 -8.92 -35.78 -1.17
N GLY A 118 -7.75 -35.78 -1.81
CA GLY A 118 -7.21 -34.68 -2.60
C GLY A 118 -7.95 -34.45 -3.91
N SER A 119 -8.69 -35.43 -4.44
CA SER A 119 -9.49 -35.23 -5.66
C SER A 119 -10.65 -34.27 -5.43
N SER A 120 -11.25 -34.33 -4.23
CA SER A 120 -12.31 -33.41 -3.78
C SER A 120 -11.82 -32.00 -3.45
N THR A 121 -10.51 -31.75 -3.48
CA THR A 121 -9.91 -30.44 -3.24
C THR A 121 -9.02 -29.96 -4.39
N GLY A 122 -8.97 -30.70 -5.51
CA GLY A 122 -8.14 -30.35 -6.68
C GLY A 122 -6.63 -30.48 -6.43
N GLN A 123 -6.22 -31.36 -5.52
CA GLN A 123 -4.82 -31.57 -5.11
C GLN A 123 -4.27 -32.94 -5.53
N ALA A 124 -5.11 -33.86 -6.00
CA ALA A 124 -4.73 -35.18 -6.48
C ALA A 124 -5.74 -35.68 -7.55
N PRO A 125 -5.35 -36.60 -8.45
CA PRO A 125 -6.28 -37.26 -9.37
C PRO A 125 -7.23 -38.22 -8.63
N GLY A 126 -8.30 -38.66 -9.28
CA GLY A 126 -9.30 -39.54 -8.64
C GLY A 126 -8.79 -40.95 -8.35
N GLU A 127 -7.96 -41.49 -9.25
CA GLU A 127 -7.37 -42.83 -9.18
C GLU A 127 -6.22 -42.97 -8.16
N ASP A 128 -5.62 -41.85 -7.74
CA ASP A 128 -4.59 -41.77 -6.70
C ASP A 128 -4.82 -40.51 -5.86
N SER A 129 -5.89 -40.54 -5.06
CA SER A 129 -6.48 -39.35 -4.44
C SER A 129 -5.97 -39.04 -3.05
N GLU A 130 -5.21 -39.93 -2.40
CA GLU A 130 -4.79 -39.72 -1.02
C GLU A 130 -3.70 -38.64 -0.90
N VAL A 131 -3.95 -37.66 -0.03
CA VAL A 131 -2.97 -36.66 0.39
C VAL A 131 -2.79 -36.74 1.89
N ILE A 132 -1.55 -36.67 2.37
CA ILE A 132 -1.16 -36.90 3.75
C ILE A 132 -0.97 -35.57 4.49
N LEU A 133 -1.63 -35.45 5.65
CA LEU A 133 -1.55 -34.32 6.58
C LEU A 133 -0.49 -34.56 7.64
N TYR A 134 0.41 -33.60 7.77
CA TYR A 134 1.49 -33.58 8.75
C TYR A 134 1.20 -32.46 9.77
N PRO A 135 0.95 -32.77 11.06
CA PRO A 135 0.72 -31.76 12.09
C PRO A 135 1.93 -30.85 12.28
N GLN A 136 1.70 -29.53 12.32
CA GLN A 136 2.77 -28.53 12.40
C GLN A 136 2.64 -27.56 13.58
N ALA A 137 1.43 -27.07 13.86
CA ALA A 137 1.17 -26.17 14.98
C ALA A 137 -0.16 -26.53 15.67
N ILE A 138 -0.21 -26.35 16.99
CA ILE A 138 -1.39 -26.63 17.83
C ILE A 138 -1.88 -25.32 18.43
N PHE A 139 -3.19 -25.11 18.40
CA PHE A 139 -3.89 -24.02 19.07
C PHE A 139 -5.07 -24.56 19.87
N LYS A 140 -5.52 -23.85 20.90
CA LYS A 140 -6.75 -24.25 21.61
C LYS A 140 -7.96 -24.00 20.72
N ASP A 141 -8.94 -24.89 20.75
CA ASP A 141 -10.17 -24.75 19.97
C ASP A 141 -11.17 -23.81 20.69
N PRO A 142 -11.42 -22.57 20.19
CA PRO A 142 -12.32 -21.63 20.82
C PRO A 142 -13.80 -21.98 20.62
N PHE A 143 -14.12 -22.90 19.71
CA PHE A 143 -15.49 -23.32 19.41
C PHE A 143 -15.94 -24.46 20.31
N ARG A 144 -15.03 -25.40 20.60
CA ARG A 144 -15.30 -26.57 21.44
C ARG A 144 -14.90 -26.36 22.90
N GLY A 145 -13.95 -25.46 23.18
CA GLY A 145 -13.42 -25.23 24.51
C GLY A 145 -12.71 -26.46 25.11
N GLY A 146 -12.45 -26.41 26.41
CA GLY A 146 -11.80 -27.50 27.15
C GLY A 146 -10.40 -27.84 26.61
N ASN A 147 -10.11 -29.13 26.51
CA ASN A 147 -8.81 -29.65 26.02
C ASN A 147 -8.78 -29.89 24.50
N ASN A 148 -9.79 -29.43 23.75
CA ASN A 148 -9.87 -29.62 22.31
C ASN A 148 -8.93 -28.64 21.59
N ILE A 149 -8.44 -29.04 20.41
CA ILE A 149 -7.38 -28.32 19.70
C ILE A 149 -7.66 -28.14 18.21
N LEU A 150 -7.15 -27.05 17.67
CA LEU A 150 -6.96 -26.81 16.25
C LEU A 150 -5.52 -27.19 15.87
N VAL A 151 -5.33 -27.79 14.70
CA VAL A 151 -4.04 -28.30 14.25
C VAL A 151 -3.78 -27.82 12.82
N ILE A 152 -2.82 -26.91 12.63
CA ILE A 152 -2.36 -26.54 11.29
C ILE A 152 -1.52 -27.69 10.74
N CYS A 153 -1.79 -28.08 9.49
CA CYS A 153 -1.12 -29.18 8.83
C CYS A 153 -0.47 -28.77 7.51
N ASP A 154 0.68 -29.39 7.24
CA ASP A 154 1.23 -29.50 5.90
C ASP A 154 0.57 -30.63 5.12
N ALA A 155 0.59 -30.52 3.80
CA ALA A 155 0.07 -31.52 2.88
C ALA A 155 1.19 -32.11 2.01
N TYR A 156 1.20 -33.43 1.89
CA TYR A 156 2.22 -34.21 1.18
C TYR A 156 1.58 -35.32 0.36
N THR A 157 2.25 -35.76 -0.70
CA THR A 157 1.91 -37.02 -1.37
C THR A 157 2.19 -38.20 -0.44
N PRO A 158 1.62 -39.39 -0.72
CA PRO A 158 1.96 -40.62 0.02
C PRO A 158 3.44 -40.99 -0.03
N ALA A 159 4.16 -40.54 -1.07
CA ALA A 159 5.61 -40.72 -1.19
C ALA A 159 6.44 -39.80 -0.27
N GLY A 160 5.80 -38.82 0.39
CA GLY A 160 6.46 -37.87 1.29
C GLY A 160 6.91 -36.57 0.63
N GLU A 161 6.48 -36.30 -0.60
CA GLU A 161 6.81 -35.06 -1.32
C GLU A 161 5.79 -33.96 -1.02
N PRO A 162 6.21 -32.70 -0.80
CA PRO A 162 5.28 -31.60 -0.57
C PRO A 162 4.44 -31.34 -1.83
N ILE A 163 3.12 -31.25 -1.69
CA ILE A 163 2.24 -30.95 -2.83
C ILE A 163 2.43 -29.47 -3.28
N PRO A 164 2.04 -29.10 -4.51
CA PRO A 164 2.30 -27.74 -5.03
C PRO A 164 1.75 -26.58 -4.18
N THR A 165 0.63 -26.77 -3.49
CA THR A 165 0.05 -25.76 -2.58
C THR A 165 0.64 -25.76 -1.16
N ASN A 166 1.53 -26.69 -0.82
CA ASN A 166 2.29 -26.66 0.42
C ASN A 166 3.44 -25.64 0.31
N LYS A 167 3.12 -24.36 0.53
CA LYS A 167 4.10 -23.27 0.52
C LYS A 167 4.89 -23.16 1.83
N ARG A 168 4.35 -23.72 2.91
CA ARG A 168 4.99 -23.77 4.23
C ARG A 168 6.30 -24.56 4.20
N TYR A 169 6.37 -25.66 3.45
CA TYR A 169 7.60 -26.45 3.30
C TYR A 169 8.80 -25.60 2.88
N ARG A 170 8.66 -24.83 1.78
CA ARG A 170 9.74 -23.96 1.28
C ARG A 170 10.04 -22.81 2.25
N ALA A 171 9.02 -22.23 2.87
CA ALA A 171 9.20 -21.21 3.89
C ALA A 171 10.02 -21.74 5.08
N ALA A 172 9.73 -22.96 5.54
CA ALA A 172 10.45 -23.61 6.62
C ALA A 172 11.92 -23.86 6.27
N GLU A 173 12.25 -24.23 5.02
CA GLU A 173 13.64 -24.33 4.56
C GLU A 173 14.37 -22.98 4.66
N ILE A 174 13.74 -21.89 4.23
CA ILE A 174 14.31 -20.53 4.30
C ILE A 174 14.55 -20.12 5.74
N PHE A 175 13.56 -20.31 6.63
CA PHE A 175 13.69 -19.94 8.04
C PHE A 175 14.66 -20.84 8.83
N SER A 176 14.88 -22.07 8.36
CA SER A 176 15.89 -22.98 8.93
C SER A 176 17.31 -22.66 8.45
N ASN A 177 17.47 -21.82 7.41
CA ASN A 177 18.80 -21.38 6.98
C ASN A 177 19.46 -20.59 8.11
N LYS A 178 20.70 -20.96 8.45
CA LYS A 178 21.43 -20.36 9.57
C LYS A 178 21.52 -18.82 9.48
N LYS A 179 21.75 -18.25 8.29
CA LYS A 179 21.82 -16.79 8.09
C LYS A 179 20.49 -16.09 8.44
N VAL A 180 19.36 -16.77 8.20
CA VAL A 180 18.02 -16.24 8.52
C VAL A 180 17.71 -16.46 10.00
N ALA A 181 17.95 -17.67 10.52
CA ALA A 181 17.69 -18.02 11.91
C ALA A 181 18.47 -17.14 12.89
N ASP A 182 19.75 -16.85 12.60
CA ASP A 182 20.61 -15.99 13.44
C ASP A 182 20.10 -14.53 13.51
N GLU A 183 19.38 -14.08 12.47
CA GLU A 183 18.81 -12.72 12.38
C GLU A 183 17.41 -12.61 12.99
N ILE A 184 16.78 -13.71 13.42
CA ILE A 184 15.51 -13.72 14.17
C ILE A 184 14.46 -12.77 13.54
N PRO A 185 14.01 -13.06 12.30
CA PRO A 185 13.06 -12.21 11.59
C PRO A 185 11.71 -12.19 12.30
N TRP A 186 11.21 -10.99 12.57
CA TRP A 186 9.91 -10.74 13.19
C TRP A 186 8.94 -10.18 12.16
N TYR A 187 7.70 -10.64 12.25
CA TYR A 187 6.60 -10.23 11.39
C TYR A 187 5.40 -9.77 12.20
N GLY A 188 4.84 -8.62 11.85
CA GLY A 188 3.52 -8.16 12.29
C GLY A 188 2.63 -7.96 11.07
N ILE A 189 1.58 -8.76 10.92
CA ILE A 189 0.77 -8.83 9.71
C ILE A 189 -0.62 -8.26 9.99
N GLU A 190 -1.02 -7.28 9.17
CA GLU A 190 -2.28 -6.55 9.25
C GLU A 190 -3.26 -7.16 8.24
N GLN A 191 -4.13 -8.07 8.67
CA GLN A 191 -5.11 -8.71 7.78
C GLN A 191 -6.37 -7.86 7.66
N GLU A 192 -6.55 -7.20 6.52
CA GLU A 192 -7.83 -6.59 6.15
C GLU A 192 -8.77 -7.61 5.50
N TYR A 193 -10.07 -7.45 5.71
CA TYR A 193 -11.10 -8.31 5.12
C TYR A 193 -12.44 -7.58 5.00
N THR A 194 -13.31 -8.07 4.13
CA THR A 194 -14.66 -7.50 3.97
C THR A 194 -15.72 -8.56 4.27
N LEU A 195 -16.76 -8.16 4.99
CA LEU A 195 -17.92 -8.99 5.29
C LEU A 195 -19.02 -8.78 4.26
N LEU A 196 -19.59 -9.86 3.75
CA LEU A 196 -20.64 -9.85 2.73
C LEU A 196 -21.91 -10.55 3.23
N GLN A 197 -23.05 -10.07 2.76
CA GLN A 197 -24.36 -10.71 2.95
C GLN A 197 -24.41 -12.02 2.17
N GLN A 198 -24.82 -13.10 2.83
CA GLN A 198 -24.72 -14.46 2.31
C GLN A 198 -25.44 -14.66 0.97
N ASP A 199 -26.68 -14.20 0.84
CA ASP A 199 -27.52 -14.51 -0.32
C ASP A 199 -27.19 -13.69 -1.57
N VAL A 200 -26.75 -12.44 -1.36
CA VAL A 200 -26.56 -11.46 -2.45
C VAL A 200 -25.09 -11.13 -2.72
N LYS A 201 -24.17 -11.63 -1.88
CA LYS A 201 -22.73 -11.34 -1.93
C LYS A 201 -22.43 -9.83 -2.02
N TRP A 202 -23.24 -9.03 -1.31
CA TRP A 202 -23.12 -7.58 -1.23
C TRP A 202 -22.59 -7.18 0.16
N PRO A 203 -21.79 -6.12 0.33
CA PRO A 203 -21.16 -5.85 1.62
C PRO A 203 -22.15 -5.71 2.78
N LEU A 204 -21.73 -6.18 3.96
CA LEU A 204 -22.56 -6.18 5.16
C LEU A 204 -22.86 -4.74 5.60
N GLY A 205 -24.14 -4.46 5.85
CA GLY A 205 -24.62 -3.13 6.19
C GLY A 205 -24.96 -2.24 5.00
N TRP A 206 -24.67 -2.68 3.76
CA TRP A 206 -25.03 -1.93 2.56
C TRP A 206 -26.47 -2.20 2.13
N PRO A 207 -27.17 -1.18 1.61
CA PRO A 207 -28.46 -1.40 0.96
C PRO A 207 -28.27 -2.26 -0.29
N VAL A 208 -29.08 -3.31 -0.45
CA VAL A 208 -28.99 -4.22 -1.60
C VAL A 208 -29.24 -3.45 -2.90
N GLY A 209 -28.30 -3.54 -3.84
CA GLY A 209 -28.36 -2.83 -5.12
C GLY A 209 -28.08 -1.33 -5.04
N ALA A 210 -27.58 -0.83 -3.90
CA ALA A 210 -27.22 0.57 -3.70
C ALA A 210 -25.95 0.71 -2.85
N TYR A 211 -25.51 1.95 -2.70
CA TYR A 211 -24.30 2.32 -1.96
C TYR A 211 -24.67 3.07 -0.67
N PRO A 212 -23.90 2.92 0.42
CA PRO A 212 -24.01 3.78 1.59
C PRO A 212 -23.45 5.18 1.30
N GLY A 213 -23.43 6.06 2.31
CA GLY A 213 -22.73 7.35 2.20
C GLY A 213 -21.23 7.18 1.89
N PRO A 214 -20.55 8.22 1.39
CA PRO A 214 -19.14 8.14 1.01
C PRO A 214 -18.22 7.79 2.20
N GLN A 215 -17.03 7.26 1.89
CA GLN A 215 -16.02 6.92 2.89
C GLN A 215 -15.61 8.14 3.75
N GLY A 216 -15.19 7.88 4.99
CA GLY A 216 -14.86 8.93 5.96
C GLY A 216 -15.33 8.60 7.38
N PRO A 217 -16.64 8.38 7.63
CA PRO A 217 -17.15 8.15 8.98
C PRO A 217 -16.95 6.71 9.50
N TYR A 218 -16.49 5.79 8.65
CA TYR A 218 -16.45 4.35 8.94
C TYR A 218 -15.15 3.92 9.65
N TYR A 219 -14.00 4.45 9.23
CA TYR A 219 -12.70 4.12 9.82
C TYR A 219 -12.70 4.40 11.32
N CYS A 220 -12.45 3.37 12.12
CA CYS A 220 -12.54 3.41 13.59
C CYS A 220 -13.87 3.97 14.14
N GLY A 221 -14.95 3.90 13.35
CA GLY A 221 -16.25 4.48 13.69
C GLY A 221 -17.00 3.68 14.75
N ALA A 222 -17.76 4.38 15.59
CA ALA A 222 -18.71 3.79 16.54
C ALA A 222 -20.13 4.30 16.25
N GLY A 223 -21.10 3.39 16.24
CA GLY A 223 -22.50 3.67 15.90
C GLY A 223 -23.07 2.65 14.91
N ALA A 224 -24.38 2.40 15.01
CA ALA A 224 -25.09 1.44 14.17
C ALA A 224 -25.12 1.85 12.68
N ASP A 225 -24.93 3.14 12.40
CA ASP A 225 -24.86 3.74 11.07
C ASP A 225 -23.44 3.71 10.46
N LYS A 226 -22.43 3.25 11.21
CA LYS A 226 -21.01 3.32 10.82
C LYS A 226 -20.27 1.98 10.91
N SER A 227 -20.60 1.17 11.92
CA SER A 227 -19.81 -0.01 12.29
C SER A 227 -20.60 -1.29 12.08
N PHE A 228 -20.50 -1.87 10.88
CA PHE A 228 -21.23 -3.06 10.48
C PHE A 228 -20.40 -4.32 10.73
N GLY A 229 -20.89 -5.27 11.54
CA GLY A 229 -20.20 -6.53 11.79
C GLY A 229 -19.23 -6.56 12.99
N ARG A 230 -19.32 -5.58 13.90
CA ARG A 230 -18.47 -5.53 15.11
C ARG A 230 -18.53 -6.80 15.95
N ASP A 231 -19.71 -7.43 16.06
CA ASP A 231 -19.86 -8.67 16.83
C ASP A 231 -18.94 -9.79 16.30
N ILE A 232 -18.70 -9.85 14.98
CA ILE A 232 -17.78 -10.81 14.35
C ILE A 232 -16.34 -10.47 14.71
N SER A 233 -15.94 -9.19 14.57
CA SER A 233 -14.59 -8.72 14.93
C SER A 233 -14.28 -8.97 16.42
N ASP A 234 -15.17 -8.59 17.34
CA ASP A 234 -14.96 -8.76 18.78
C ASP A 234 -14.97 -10.25 19.20
N ALA A 235 -15.81 -11.08 18.57
CA ALA A 235 -15.80 -12.53 18.82
C ALA A 235 -14.51 -13.18 18.30
N HIS A 236 -14.07 -12.81 17.10
CA HIS A 236 -12.82 -13.28 16.51
C HIS A 236 -11.61 -12.91 17.35
N TYR A 237 -11.57 -11.68 17.85
CA TYR A 237 -10.51 -11.22 18.74
C TYR A 237 -10.38 -12.11 19.98
N LYS A 238 -11.51 -12.36 20.67
CA LYS A 238 -11.54 -13.22 21.87
C LYS A 238 -11.20 -14.67 21.55
N ALA A 239 -11.68 -15.18 20.42
CA ALA A 239 -11.38 -16.54 19.98
C ALA A 239 -9.88 -16.72 19.68
N CYS A 240 -9.25 -15.74 19.03
CA CYS A 240 -7.81 -15.72 18.78
C CYS A 240 -7.00 -15.68 20.09
N LEU A 241 -7.36 -14.79 21.02
CA LEU A 241 -6.74 -14.75 22.35
C LEU A 241 -6.85 -16.10 23.09
N TYR A 242 -8.04 -16.71 23.08
CA TYR A 242 -8.26 -18.01 23.70
C TYR A 242 -7.40 -19.11 23.05
N ALA A 243 -7.35 -19.12 21.71
CA ALA A 243 -6.61 -20.09 20.92
C ALA A 243 -5.09 -20.02 21.16
N GLY A 244 -4.59 -18.87 21.64
CA GLY A 244 -3.17 -18.60 21.79
C GLY A 244 -2.55 -17.96 20.54
N ILE A 245 -3.38 -17.46 19.62
CA ILE A 245 -2.90 -16.65 18.49
C ILE A 245 -2.35 -15.33 19.05
N ASN A 246 -1.17 -14.95 18.58
CA ASN A 246 -0.53 -13.68 18.94
C ASN A 246 -1.20 -12.48 18.26
N ILE A 247 -2.51 -12.29 18.48
CA ILE A 247 -3.28 -11.16 17.99
C ILE A 247 -2.90 -9.90 18.78
N SER A 248 -2.61 -8.81 18.08
CA SER A 248 -2.15 -7.55 18.70
C SER A 248 -3.17 -6.42 18.63
N GLY A 249 -4.19 -6.50 17.77
CA GLY A 249 -5.18 -5.45 17.62
C GLY A 249 -6.28 -5.75 16.60
N THR A 250 -7.27 -4.84 16.54
CA THR A 250 -8.32 -4.81 15.52
C THR A 250 -8.86 -3.39 15.37
N ASN A 251 -9.35 -3.05 14.17
CA ASN A 251 -10.02 -1.80 13.88
C ASN A 251 -11.07 -1.97 12.77
N GLY A 252 -12.07 -1.08 12.76
CA GLY A 252 -12.94 -0.92 11.60
C GLY A 252 -12.21 -0.16 10.51
N GLU A 253 -12.27 -0.65 9.28
CA GLU A 253 -11.54 -0.09 8.15
C GLU A 253 -12.31 1.02 7.41
N VAL A 254 -11.67 1.62 6.41
CA VAL A 254 -12.20 2.77 5.67
C VAL A 254 -13.50 2.45 4.92
N MET A 255 -13.60 1.26 4.31
CA MET A 255 -14.83 0.83 3.62
C MET A 255 -15.86 0.29 4.63
N PRO A 256 -17.14 0.69 4.57
CA PRO A 256 -18.16 0.18 5.47
C PRO A 256 -18.35 -1.34 5.30
N GLY A 257 -18.23 -2.08 6.40
CA GLY A 257 -18.24 -3.56 6.39
C GLY A 257 -16.87 -4.20 6.20
N GLN A 258 -15.81 -3.39 6.02
CA GLN A 258 -14.42 -3.81 6.04
C GLN A 258 -13.83 -3.68 7.45
N TRP A 259 -12.95 -4.60 7.80
CA TRP A 259 -12.31 -4.69 9.11
C TRP A 259 -10.85 -5.13 8.96
N GLU A 260 -10.07 -4.90 10.00
CA GLU A 260 -8.69 -5.37 10.11
C GLU A 260 -8.46 -6.06 11.45
N TYR A 261 -7.59 -7.06 11.46
CA TYR A 261 -6.95 -7.56 12.68
C TYR A 261 -5.44 -7.71 12.45
N GLN A 262 -4.66 -7.52 13.51
CA GLN A 262 -3.19 -7.61 13.45
C GLN A 262 -2.69 -8.82 14.21
N VAL A 263 -1.74 -9.55 13.63
CA VAL A 263 -1.09 -10.72 14.24
C VAL A 263 0.42 -10.50 14.29
N GLY A 264 1.01 -10.67 15.46
CA GLY A 264 2.42 -10.54 15.72
C GLY A 264 2.75 -9.44 16.74
N PRO A 265 4.04 -9.26 17.08
CA PRO A 265 5.19 -9.82 16.35
C PRO A 265 5.38 -11.32 16.55
N SER A 266 5.45 -12.10 15.46
CA SER A 266 5.76 -13.54 15.47
C SER A 266 7.04 -13.83 14.68
N VAL A 267 7.75 -14.90 15.05
CA VAL A 267 9.09 -15.21 14.52
C VAL A 267 9.01 -16.22 13.37
N GLY A 268 9.60 -15.88 12.22
CA GLY A 268 9.78 -16.80 11.11
C GLY A 268 8.49 -17.54 10.71
N ILE A 269 8.52 -18.87 10.72
CA ILE A 269 7.43 -19.74 10.25
C ILE A 269 6.13 -19.59 11.07
N GLU A 270 6.23 -19.20 12.34
CA GLU A 270 5.08 -19.05 13.24
C GLU A 270 4.12 -17.96 12.74
N ALA A 271 4.64 -16.92 12.09
CA ALA A 271 3.81 -15.85 11.53
C ALA A 271 2.79 -16.37 10.51
N GLY A 272 3.20 -17.33 9.67
CA GLY A 272 2.29 -18.00 8.73
C GLY A 272 1.29 -18.91 9.42
N ASP A 273 1.74 -19.71 10.39
CA ASP A 273 0.89 -20.62 11.16
C ASP A 273 -0.23 -19.85 11.91
N HIS A 274 0.12 -18.71 12.52
CA HIS A 274 -0.83 -17.86 13.22
C HIS A 274 -1.83 -17.18 12.28
N ILE A 275 -1.39 -16.66 11.12
CA ILE A 275 -2.31 -16.04 10.15
C ILE A 275 -3.30 -17.06 9.60
N TRP A 276 -2.84 -18.25 9.17
CA TRP A 276 -3.76 -19.26 8.65
C TRP A 276 -4.75 -19.77 9.70
N CYS A 277 -4.32 -19.98 10.94
CA CYS A 277 -5.24 -20.37 12.01
C CYS A 277 -6.24 -19.23 12.33
N SER A 278 -5.77 -17.98 12.38
CA SER A 278 -6.67 -16.83 12.62
C SER A 278 -7.71 -16.65 11.49
N ARG A 279 -7.33 -16.89 10.23
CA ARG A 279 -8.26 -16.87 9.07
C ARG A 279 -9.30 -17.97 9.19
N TYR A 280 -8.90 -19.18 9.57
CA TYR A 280 -9.83 -20.28 9.85
C TYR A 280 -10.84 -19.90 10.94
N ILE A 281 -10.36 -19.35 12.07
CA ILE A 281 -11.23 -18.93 13.16
C ILE A 281 -12.22 -17.86 12.67
N LEU A 282 -11.78 -16.90 11.84
CA LEU A 282 -12.64 -15.87 11.29
C LEU A 282 -13.74 -16.46 10.39
N GLU A 283 -13.37 -17.33 9.45
CA GLU A 283 -14.30 -18.01 8.53
C GLU A 283 -15.36 -18.83 9.30
N ARG A 284 -14.94 -19.54 10.36
CA ARG A 284 -15.84 -20.31 11.23
C ARG A 284 -16.80 -19.43 12.01
N ILE A 285 -16.38 -18.23 12.44
CA ILE A 285 -17.26 -17.26 13.12
C ILE A 285 -18.25 -16.65 12.12
N THR A 286 -17.80 -16.30 10.91
CA THR A 286 -18.68 -15.77 9.87
C THR A 286 -19.71 -16.82 9.43
N GLU A 287 -19.34 -18.11 9.38
CA GLU A 287 -20.27 -19.22 9.16
C GLU A 287 -21.39 -19.23 10.21
N GLN A 288 -21.04 -19.16 11.51
CA GLN A 288 -22.04 -19.12 12.59
C GLN A 288 -22.92 -17.86 12.55
N ALA A 289 -22.39 -16.76 12.01
CA ALA A 289 -23.13 -15.50 11.85
C ALA A 289 -24.02 -15.46 10.61
N GLY A 290 -23.88 -16.38 9.65
CA GLY A 290 -24.55 -16.31 8.34
C GLY A 290 -24.04 -15.17 7.48
N VAL A 291 -22.74 -14.90 7.55
CA VAL A 291 -22.04 -13.84 6.81
C VAL A 291 -20.93 -14.49 5.99
N VAL A 292 -20.68 -13.98 4.79
CA VAL A 292 -19.60 -14.47 3.92
C VAL A 292 -18.36 -13.60 4.13
N LEU A 293 -17.23 -14.24 4.39
CA LEU A 293 -15.93 -13.57 4.41
C LEU A 293 -15.39 -13.45 2.98
N THR A 294 -14.76 -12.31 2.65
CA THR A 294 -13.91 -12.21 1.47
C THR A 294 -12.57 -11.59 1.81
N LEU A 295 -11.51 -12.20 1.25
CA LEU A 295 -10.15 -11.69 1.22
C LEU A 295 -9.78 -11.14 -0.17
N ASP A 296 -10.77 -10.85 -1.02
CA ASP A 296 -10.50 -10.23 -2.33
C ASP A 296 -9.86 -8.85 -2.13
N PRO A 297 -8.76 -8.53 -2.83
CA PRO A 297 -8.06 -7.25 -2.66
C PRO A 297 -8.86 -6.04 -3.10
N LYS A 298 -9.91 -6.21 -3.92
CA LYS A 298 -10.78 -5.12 -4.38
C LYS A 298 -12.22 -5.65 -4.51
N PRO A 299 -12.93 -5.83 -3.38
CA PRO A 299 -14.23 -6.49 -3.37
C PRO A 299 -15.33 -5.67 -4.05
N ILE A 300 -15.21 -4.34 -4.06
CA ILE A 300 -16.10 -3.42 -4.75
C ILE A 300 -15.27 -2.46 -5.61
N GLU A 301 -15.65 -2.33 -6.88
CA GLU A 301 -15.00 -1.40 -7.81
C GLU A 301 -15.34 0.07 -7.50
N GLY A 302 -14.54 0.98 -8.05
CA GLY A 302 -14.74 2.42 -7.89
C GLY A 302 -14.09 3.00 -6.64
N ASP A 303 -14.73 4.04 -6.07
CA ASP A 303 -14.21 4.91 -5.01
C ASP A 303 -14.35 4.30 -3.60
N TRP A 304 -14.06 3.01 -3.48
CA TRP A 304 -14.05 2.26 -2.23
C TRP A 304 -12.65 1.71 -1.99
N ASN A 305 -12.18 1.66 -0.75
CA ASN A 305 -10.88 1.09 -0.44
C ASN A 305 -10.81 -0.39 -0.85
N GLY A 306 -9.62 -0.83 -1.24
CA GLY A 306 -9.34 -2.26 -1.37
C GLY A 306 -8.91 -2.85 -0.03
N ALA A 307 -8.65 -4.15 0.00
CA ALA A 307 -8.20 -4.88 1.18
C ALA A 307 -6.74 -5.35 1.04
N GLY A 308 -5.86 -4.83 1.89
CA GLY A 308 -4.44 -5.19 1.95
C GLY A 308 -4.11 -6.29 2.96
N CYS A 309 -2.85 -6.71 2.97
CA CYS A 309 -2.27 -7.46 4.08
C CYS A 309 -0.89 -6.91 4.45
N HIS A 310 -0.83 -5.71 5.02
CA HIS A 310 0.45 -5.05 5.26
C HIS A 310 1.33 -5.91 6.18
N THR A 311 2.60 -6.03 5.82
CA THR A 311 3.54 -6.89 6.53
C THR A 311 4.65 -6.05 7.13
N ASN A 312 4.57 -5.83 8.44
CA ASN A 312 5.63 -5.24 9.23
C ASN A 312 6.76 -6.25 9.39
N TYR A 313 8.00 -5.86 9.11
CA TYR A 313 9.17 -6.74 9.08
C TYR A 313 10.38 -6.10 9.77
N SER A 314 11.06 -6.88 10.61
CA SER A 314 12.37 -6.52 11.14
C SER A 314 13.24 -7.74 11.39
N THR A 315 14.55 -7.54 11.38
CA THR A 315 15.53 -8.51 11.86
C THR A 315 16.16 -8.03 13.15
N LYS A 316 16.93 -8.88 13.83
CA LYS A 316 17.70 -8.52 15.01
C LYS A 316 18.56 -7.28 14.74
N SER A 317 19.30 -7.28 13.65
CA SER A 317 20.15 -6.14 13.25
C SER A 317 19.37 -4.87 12.96
N MET A 318 18.11 -4.95 12.46
CA MET A 318 17.26 -3.77 12.27
C MET A 318 16.76 -3.16 13.59
N ARG A 319 16.64 -3.97 14.65
CA ARG A 319 16.16 -3.54 15.97
C ARG A 319 17.28 -3.06 16.89
N GLU A 320 18.54 -3.30 16.53
CA GLU A 320 19.72 -2.86 17.27
C GLU A 320 20.17 -1.45 16.88
N GLU A 321 21.13 -0.89 17.62
CA GLU A 321 21.64 0.46 17.38
C GLU A 321 22.24 0.61 15.96
N GLY A 322 21.84 1.66 15.23
CA GLY A 322 22.20 1.82 13.82
C GLY A 322 21.36 0.99 12.84
N GLY A 323 20.34 0.28 13.32
CA GLY A 323 19.48 -0.60 12.52
C GLY A 323 18.73 0.09 11.37
N PHE A 324 18.57 1.41 11.40
CA PHE A 324 17.94 2.16 10.30
C PHE A 324 18.71 2.05 8.97
N GLU A 325 20.04 1.94 9.00
CA GLU A 325 20.81 1.70 7.77
C GLU A 325 20.59 0.28 7.24
N VAL A 326 20.39 -0.70 8.12
CA VAL A 326 20.00 -2.07 7.75
C VAL A 326 18.60 -2.07 7.11
N ILE A 327 17.67 -1.28 7.65
CA ILE A 327 16.34 -1.08 7.07
C ILE A 327 16.44 -0.48 5.65
N LYS A 328 17.23 0.59 5.46
CA LYS A 328 17.43 1.18 4.13
C LYS A 328 18.01 0.19 3.13
N LYS A 329 18.98 -0.63 3.55
CA LYS A 329 19.54 -1.69 2.71
C LYS A 329 18.50 -2.75 2.34
N ALA A 330 17.66 -3.16 3.29
CA ALA A 330 16.56 -4.08 3.00
C ALA A 330 15.56 -3.49 1.99
N ILE A 331 15.19 -2.21 2.14
CA ILE A 331 14.33 -1.50 1.19
C ILE A 331 14.95 -1.45 -0.21
N LEU A 332 16.25 -1.22 -0.31
CA LEU A 332 16.99 -1.24 -1.58
C LEU A 332 16.86 -2.61 -2.26
N ASN A 333 17.11 -3.71 -1.53
CA ASN A 333 16.95 -5.07 -2.07
C ASN A 333 15.51 -5.36 -2.51
N LEU A 334 14.52 -4.94 -1.72
CA LEU A 334 13.10 -5.09 -2.06
C LEU A 334 12.71 -4.32 -3.33
N SER A 335 13.36 -3.18 -3.59
CA SER A 335 13.15 -2.40 -4.82
C SER A 335 13.64 -3.15 -6.07
N LEU A 336 14.75 -3.89 -5.94
CA LEU A 336 15.36 -4.64 -7.02
C LEU A 336 14.56 -5.90 -7.39
N ARG A 337 13.89 -6.52 -6.42
CA ARG A 337 13.01 -7.67 -6.63
C ARG A 337 11.52 -7.29 -6.60
N HIS A 338 11.17 -6.03 -6.89
CA HIS A 338 9.79 -5.56 -6.80
C HIS A 338 8.79 -6.42 -7.60
N ASN A 339 9.09 -6.69 -8.88
CA ASN A 339 8.20 -7.47 -9.76
C ASN A 339 8.02 -8.91 -9.27
N GLU A 340 9.09 -9.51 -8.75
CA GLU A 340 9.05 -10.87 -8.21
C GLU A 340 8.16 -10.93 -6.96
N HIS A 341 8.31 -9.98 -6.04
CA HIS A 341 7.42 -9.86 -4.90
C HIS A 341 5.96 -9.64 -5.34
N ILE A 342 5.70 -8.69 -6.25
CA ILE A 342 4.33 -8.42 -6.74
C ILE A 342 3.67 -9.68 -7.32
N SER A 343 4.42 -10.50 -8.07
CA SER A 343 3.89 -11.74 -8.65
C SER A 343 3.44 -12.77 -7.60
N ALA A 344 3.95 -12.67 -6.37
CA ALA A 344 3.67 -13.57 -5.26
C ALA A 344 2.75 -12.94 -4.19
N TYR A 345 2.35 -11.68 -4.35
CA TYR A 345 1.68 -10.87 -3.32
C TYR A 345 0.14 -10.89 -3.41
N GLY A 346 -0.40 -11.99 -3.92
CA GLY A 346 -1.84 -12.26 -4.05
C GLY A 346 -2.41 -11.90 -5.42
N GLU A 347 -3.31 -12.74 -5.93
CA GLU A 347 -3.97 -12.54 -7.22
C GLU A 347 -5.02 -11.42 -7.15
N GLY A 348 -5.18 -10.66 -8.24
CA GLY A 348 -6.15 -9.55 -8.32
C GLY A 348 -5.65 -8.23 -7.74
N ASN A 349 -4.40 -8.19 -7.28
CA ASN A 349 -3.81 -7.04 -6.60
C ASN A 349 -3.65 -5.81 -7.51
N GLU A 350 -3.64 -5.98 -8.84
CA GLU A 350 -3.64 -4.91 -9.83
C GLU A 350 -4.89 -4.01 -9.75
N ARG A 351 -6.01 -4.55 -9.26
CA ARG A 351 -7.24 -3.77 -9.01
C ARG A 351 -7.16 -2.91 -7.76
N ARG A 352 -6.25 -3.25 -6.84
CA ARG A 352 -6.03 -2.56 -5.56
C ARG A 352 -4.89 -1.54 -5.64
N LEU A 353 -3.72 -1.95 -6.12
CA LEU A 353 -2.50 -1.15 -6.18
C LEU A 353 -2.50 -0.19 -7.38
N THR A 354 -3.37 0.81 -7.34
CA THR A 354 -3.56 1.75 -8.46
C THR A 354 -2.90 3.12 -8.24
N GLY A 355 -2.23 3.33 -7.10
CA GLY A 355 -1.74 4.66 -6.69
C GLY A 355 -2.81 5.56 -6.03
N LYS A 356 -4.02 5.03 -5.82
CA LYS A 356 -5.14 5.70 -5.12
C LYS A 356 -5.46 4.94 -3.83
N HIS A 357 -6.34 5.48 -3.00
CA HIS A 357 -6.84 4.80 -1.78
C HIS A 357 -5.72 4.28 -0.88
N GLU A 358 -4.74 5.13 -0.57
CA GLU A 358 -3.60 4.80 0.31
C GLU A 358 -2.69 3.66 -0.20
N THR A 359 -2.66 3.41 -1.51
CA THR A 359 -1.73 2.44 -2.14
C THR A 359 -0.78 3.12 -3.11
N ALA A 360 0.38 2.49 -3.35
CA ALA A 360 1.24 2.81 -4.49
C ALA A 360 0.75 2.11 -5.77
N SER A 361 1.23 2.58 -6.93
CA SER A 361 1.01 1.87 -8.20
C SER A 361 1.74 0.52 -8.20
N ILE A 362 1.09 -0.52 -8.73
CA ILE A 362 1.65 -1.87 -8.82
C ILE A 362 2.95 -1.94 -9.65
N ASN A 363 3.17 -0.98 -10.55
CA ASN A 363 4.31 -0.96 -11.47
C ASN A 363 5.50 -0.17 -10.93
N GLN A 364 5.34 0.54 -9.80
CA GLN A 364 6.35 1.47 -9.28
C GLN A 364 6.67 1.14 -7.83
N PHE A 365 7.95 0.92 -7.55
CA PHE A 365 8.44 0.84 -6.19
C PHE A 365 8.71 2.25 -5.63
N SER A 366 8.18 2.54 -4.46
CA SER A 366 8.47 3.75 -3.70
C SER A 366 8.53 3.43 -2.21
N TRP A 367 9.23 4.27 -1.43
CA TRP A 367 9.22 4.17 0.02
C TRP A 367 9.29 5.57 0.63
N GLY A 368 8.90 5.69 1.91
CA GLY A 368 9.01 6.94 2.62
C GLY A 368 8.67 6.83 4.10
N VAL A 369 9.11 7.83 4.86
CA VAL A 369 8.79 7.92 6.29
C VAL A 369 7.38 8.47 6.47
N ALA A 370 6.55 7.71 7.18
CA ALA A 370 5.14 8.01 7.43
C ALA A 370 4.31 8.34 6.18
N ASN A 371 4.74 7.85 5.01
CA ASN A 371 4.02 8.01 3.76
C ASN A 371 3.15 6.78 3.50
N ARG A 372 1.82 6.94 3.54
CA ARG A 372 0.91 5.83 3.22
C ARG A 372 0.85 5.54 1.71
N GLY A 373 1.05 6.53 0.84
CA GLY A 373 0.95 6.34 -0.62
C GLY A 373 2.15 5.64 -1.26
N CYS A 374 3.04 5.02 -0.49
CA CYS A 374 4.24 4.36 -0.99
C CYS A 374 4.19 2.84 -0.80
N SER A 375 5.09 2.12 -1.48
CA SER A 375 5.15 0.66 -1.42
C SER A 375 5.65 0.16 -0.06
N ILE A 376 6.72 0.77 0.46
CA ILE A 376 7.29 0.46 1.78
C ILE A 376 7.25 1.71 2.66
N ARG A 377 6.58 1.63 3.81
CA ARG A 377 6.55 2.70 4.80
C ARG A 377 7.52 2.42 5.94
N VAL A 378 8.16 3.46 6.45
CA VAL A 378 8.88 3.40 7.73
C VAL A 378 8.21 4.34 8.72
N GLY A 379 7.98 3.89 9.95
CA GLY A 379 7.35 4.70 11.00
C GLY A 379 8.20 5.90 11.41
N ARG A 380 7.56 6.97 11.90
CA ARG A 380 8.31 8.13 12.45
C ARG A 380 9.15 7.76 13.66
N ASP A 381 8.66 6.84 14.49
CA ASP A 381 9.38 6.39 15.67
C ASP A 381 10.63 5.60 15.27
N THR A 382 10.52 4.68 14.29
CA THR A 382 11.67 3.97 13.72
C THR A 382 12.74 4.92 13.16
N GLU A 383 12.34 5.96 12.40
CA GLU A 383 13.28 6.97 11.88
C GLU A 383 13.96 7.73 13.02
N LYS A 384 13.16 8.22 13.98
CA LYS A 384 13.63 9.03 15.10
C LYS A 384 14.59 8.26 16.01
N GLU A 385 14.32 6.99 16.26
CA GLU A 385 15.12 6.12 17.12
C GLU A 385 16.32 5.49 16.39
N GLY A 386 16.40 5.61 15.06
CA GLY A 386 17.48 5.04 14.27
C GLY A 386 17.48 3.51 14.21
N LYS A 387 16.38 2.85 14.58
CA LYS A 387 16.18 1.39 14.60
C LYS A 387 14.70 1.03 14.72
N GLY A 388 14.32 -0.19 14.33
CA GLY A 388 12.94 -0.67 14.42
C GLY A 388 12.57 -1.61 13.28
N TYR A 389 11.51 -1.27 12.54
CA TYR A 389 10.93 -2.10 11.48
C TYR A 389 10.47 -1.29 10.26
N LEU A 390 10.31 -1.97 9.13
CA LEU A 390 9.64 -1.46 7.93
C LEU A 390 8.25 -2.09 7.76
N GLU A 391 7.37 -1.44 7.01
CA GLU A 391 6.02 -1.92 6.68
C GLU A 391 5.92 -2.09 5.15
N ASP A 392 5.80 -3.33 4.68
CA ASP A 392 5.51 -3.62 3.27
C ASP A 392 4.00 -3.58 3.02
N ARG A 393 3.55 -2.57 2.27
CA ARG A 393 2.12 -2.30 2.03
C ARG A 393 1.58 -2.97 0.75
N ARG A 394 2.45 -3.65 0.02
CA ARG A 394 2.14 -4.26 -1.28
C ARG A 394 1.36 -5.57 -1.22
N PRO A 395 1.44 -6.44 -0.18
CA PRO A 395 0.67 -7.68 -0.17
C PRO A 395 -0.84 -7.41 -0.17
N ALA A 396 -1.59 -8.19 -0.96
CA ALA A 396 -3.04 -8.21 -0.95
C ALA A 396 -3.59 -8.98 0.28
N SER A 397 -4.85 -8.72 0.64
CA SER A 397 -5.56 -9.44 1.71
C SER A 397 -5.62 -10.96 1.50
N ASN A 398 -5.62 -11.45 0.27
CA ASN A 398 -5.56 -12.89 -0.07
C ASN A 398 -4.15 -13.48 -0.17
N MET A 399 -3.10 -12.74 0.21
CA MET A 399 -1.72 -13.27 0.14
C MET A 399 -1.53 -14.54 0.99
N ASP A 400 -0.66 -15.44 0.55
CA ASP A 400 -0.20 -16.57 1.38
C ASP A 400 0.93 -16.08 2.31
N PRO A 401 0.72 -16.06 3.64
CA PRO A 401 1.71 -15.58 4.58
C PRO A 401 3.01 -16.39 4.56
N TYR A 402 3.01 -17.69 4.20
CA TYR A 402 4.24 -18.45 4.08
C TYR A 402 5.11 -17.93 2.93
N VAL A 403 4.49 -17.58 1.81
CA VAL A 403 5.17 -17.03 0.64
C VAL A 403 5.71 -15.64 0.94
N VAL A 404 4.87 -14.73 1.44
CA VAL A 404 5.27 -13.32 1.67
C VAL A 404 6.36 -13.21 2.72
N THR A 405 6.20 -13.87 3.86
CA THR A 405 7.17 -13.79 4.97
C THR A 405 8.54 -14.37 4.58
N SER A 406 8.55 -15.53 3.92
CA SER A 406 9.80 -16.17 3.50
C SER A 406 10.49 -15.43 2.36
N LEU A 407 9.73 -14.85 1.42
CA LEU A 407 10.29 -14.03 0.35
C LEU A 407 10.91 -12.72 0.87
N LEU A 408 10.30 -12.10 1.89
CA LEU A 408 10.91 -10.97 2.59
C LEU A 408 12.24 -11.37 3.25
N ALA A 409 12.29 -12.49 3.96
CA ALA A 409 13.53 -12.99 4.56
C ALA A 409 14.58 -13.31 3.48
N GLU A 410 14.21 -14.04 2.43
CA GLU A 410 15.12 -14.43 1.37
C GLU A 410 15.74 -13.20 0.69
N THR A 411 14.92 -12.24 0.24
CA THR A 411 15.40 -11.03 -0.45
C THR A 411 16.28 -10.14 0.44
N THR A 412 16.02 -10.10 1.75
CA THR A 412 16.72 -9.18 2.66
C THR A 412 17.93 -9.81 3.36
N LEU A 413 18.01 -11.14 3.45
CA LEU A 413 19.05 -11.84 4.22
C LEU A 413 19.87 -12.85 3.40
N LEU A 414 19.33 -13.40 2.31
CA LEU A 414 20.00 -14.45 1.53
C LEU A 414 20.41 -13.98 0.14
N TRP A 415 19.61 -13.13 -0.48
CA TRP A 415 19.87 -12.62 -1.82
C TRP A 415 20.89 -11.48 -1.80
N GLU A 416 21.87 -11.57 -2.69
CA GLU A 416 22.90 -10.54 -2.88
C GLU A 416 22.75 -9.92 -4.29
N PRO A 417 22.50 -8.60 -4.39
CA PRO A 417 22.48 -7.90 -5.67
C PRO A 417 23.88 -7.89 -6.32
N SER A 418 23.93 -7.76 -7.65
CA SER A 418 25.18 -7.39 -8.31
C SER A 418 25.54 -5.94 -7.97
N LEU A 419 26.84 -5.61 -7.89
CA LEU A 419 27.32 -4.25 -7.60
C LEU A 419 26.70 -3.18 -8.52
N GLU A 420 26.51 -3.50 -9.80
CA GLU A 420 25.89 -2.62 -10.78
C GLU A 420 24.40 -2.37 -10.47
N SER A 421 23.67 -3.42 -10.11
CA SER A 421 22.24 -3.30 -9.75
C SER A 421 22.04 -2.50 -8.45
N GLU A 422 22.93 -2.69 -7.47
CA GLU A 422 22.90 -1.96 -6.21
C GLU A 422 23.17 -0.46 -6.42
N ALA A 423 24.21 -0.13 -7.20
CA ALA A 423 24.54 1.26 -7.53
C ALA A 423 23.41 1.97 -8.30
N LEU A 424 22.81 1.30 -9.29
CA LEU A 424 21.71 1.85 -10.07
C LEU A 424 20.44 2.07 -9.22
N ALA A 425 20.11 1.12 -8.35
CA ALA A 425 18.94 1.26 -7.49
C ALA A 425 19.15 2.32 -6.40
N ALA A 426 20.35 2.42 -5.80
CA ALA A 426 20.69 3.49 -4.86
C ALA A 426 20.55 4.87 -5.52
N GLN A 427 21.00 5.02 -6.77
CA GLN A 427 20.84 6.25 -7.54
C GLN A 427 19.35 6.59 -7.78
N LYS A 428 18.54 5.61 -8.21
CA LYS A 428 17.10 5.78 -8.45
C LYS A 428 16.33 6.13 -7.16
N LEU A 429 16.66 5.48 -6.05
CA LEU A 429 16.04 5.74 -4.75
C LEU A 429 16.40 7.15 -4.23
N ALA A 430 17.66 7.58 -4.39
CA ALA A 430 18.08 8.94 -4.05
C ALA A 430 17.35 10.02 -4.88
N LEU A 431 17.13 9.77 -6.18
CA LEU A 431 16.36 10.64 -7.07
C LEU A 431 14.88 10.74 -6.67
N ASN A 432 14.27 9.63 -6.24
CA ASN A 432 12.86 9.62 -5.80
C ASN A 432 12.65 10.28 -4.42
N ILE A 433 13.62 10.20 -3.50
CA ILE A 433 13.57 10.93 -2.22
C ILE A 433 13.66 12.46 -2.46
N GLY A 434 14.45 12.89 -3.45
CA GLY A 434 14.57 14.30 -3.84
C GLY A 434 13.27 14.93 -4.39
N MET A 435 12.30 14.12 -4.83
CA MET A 435 10.97 14.60 -5.25
C MET A 435 9.97 14.76 -4.08
N SER A 436 10.18 14.09 -2.94
CA SER A 436 9.24 14.10 -1.80
C SER A 436 9.65 15.04 -0.67
N SER A 437 10.89 15.53 -0.63
CA SER A 437 11.38 16.43 0.43
C SER A 437 11.43 17.90 -0.02
N ARG A 438 10.28 18.50 -0.34
CA ARG A 438 10.15 19.96 -0.26
C ARG A 438 9.80 20.34 1.16
N LEU A 439 10.80 20.40 2.03
CA LEU A 439 10.86 21.24 3.24
C LEU A 439 12.16 20.86 3.97
N ASN A 440 13.01 21.86 4.22
CA ASN A 440 14.28 21.82 4.95
C ASN A 440 15.54 21.42 4.14
N PHE A 441 15.94 22.28 3.20
CA PHE A 441 17.34 22.46 2.85
C PHE A 441 17.66 23.97 2.77
N LYS A 442 17.79 24.62 3.92
CA LYS A 442 18.42 25.95 4.04
C LYS A 442 19.70 25.77 4.85
N ALA A 443 20.81 25.44 4.18
CA ALA A 443 22.18 25.68 4.68
C ALA A 443 23.33 25.23 3.74
N MET A 444 23.09 24.49 2.64
CA MET A 444 24.19 23.97 1.79
C MET A 444 24.12 24.38 0.30
N ALA A 445 23.35 25.42 -0.04
CA ALA A 445 23.03 25.75 -1.42
C ALA A 445 23.79 26.97 -2.01
N SER A 446 24.83 27.51 -1.37
CA SER A 446 25.42 28.78 -1.83
C SER A 446 26.46 28.67 -2.97
N GLN A 447 26.79 27.46 -3.43
CA GLN A 447 27.72 27.24 -4.56
C GLN A 447 27.15 26.31 -5.66
N GLY A 448 26.09 25.55 -5.38
CA GLY A 448 25.53 24.56 -6.32
C GLY A 448 24.66 25.17 -7.42
N SER A 449 23.87 26.20 -7.10
CA SER A 449 22.92 26.85 -8.01
C SER A 449 23.60 27.41 -9.27
N LYS A 450 24.71 28.14 -9.11
CA LYS A 450 25.50 28.71 -10.22
C LYS A 450 26.09 27.65 -11.14
N SER A 451 26.65 26.59 -10.57
CA SER A 451 27.27 25.50 -11.33
C SER A 451 26.23 24.73 -12.16
N VAL A 452 25.09 24.40 -11.55
CA VAL A 452 24.00 23.67 -12.21
C VAL A 452 23.40 24.49 -13.36
N ALA A 453 23.11 25.78 -13.12
CA ALA A 453 22.54 26.64 -14.16
C ALA A 453 23.50 26.85 -15.35
N SER A 454 24.82 26.97 -15.10
CA SER A 454 25.82 27.06 -16.18
C SER A 454 25.92 25.76 -17.00
N ILE A 455 25.93 24.59 -16.36
CA ILE A 455 26.01 23.30 -17.05
C ILE A 455 24.78 23.09 -17.95
N LEU A 456 23.59 23.38 -17.44
CA LEU A 456 22.34 23.22 -18.19
C LEU A 456 22.24 24.20 -19.37
N LEU A 457 22.73 25.44 -19.22
CA LEU A 457 22.79 26.38 -20.34
C LEU A 457 23.82 25.97 -21.41
N VAL A 458 24.96 25.39 -21.05
CA VAL A 458 25.92 24.86 -22.03
C VAL A 458 25.31 23.67 -22.78
N LEU A 459 24.63 22.77 -22.07
CA LEU A 459 23.92 21.65 -22.69
C LEU A 459 22.86 22.16 -23.68
N ASN A 460 22.02 23.11 -23.27
CA ASN A 460 20.99 23.68 -24.13
C ASN A 460 21.58 24.43 -25.33
N LEU A 461 22.70 25.12 -25.16
CA LEU A 461 23.42 25.76 -26.26
C LEU A 461 23.79 24.75 -27.35
N VAL A 462 24.35 23.59 -26.97
CA VAL A 462 24.71 22.52 -27.90
C VAL A 462 23.46 21.93 -28.56
N LEU A 463 22.43 21.62 -27.78
CA LEU A 463 21.23 20.99 -28.33
C LEU A 463 20.47 21.93 -29.27
N TYR A 464 20.32 23.22 -28.93
CA TYR A 464 19.72 24.22 -29.82
C TYR A 464 20.54 24.42 -31.09
N PHE A 465 21.88 24.33 -31.03
CA PHE A 465 22.72 24.35 -32.23
C PHE A 465 22.41 23.16 -33.15
N ILE A 466 22.24 21.95 -32.59
CA ILE A 466 21.86 20.77 -33.37
C ILE A 466 20.48 20.96 -34.02
N VAL A 467 19.50 21.50 -33.27
CA VAL A 467 18.17 21.86 -33.82
C VAL A 467 18.30 22.83 -35.00
N ILE A 468 19.13 23.88 -34.88
CA ILE A 468 19.36 24.84 -35.97
C ILE A 468 19.94 24.14 -37.20
N VAL A 469 20.95 23.28 -37.05
CA VAL A 469 21.60 22.60 -38.17
C VAL A 469 20.61 21.72 -38.93
N ILE A 470 19.85 20.90 -38.21
CA ILE A 470 18.90 19.95 -38.84
C ILE A 470 17.71 20.70 -39.44
N ALA A 471 17.14 21.68 -38.73
CA ALA A 471 16.03 22.49 -39.25
C ALA A 471 16.45 23.33 -40.47
N SER A 472 17.65 23.91 -40.45
CA SER A 472 18.20 24.68 -41.58
C SER A 472 18.47 23.79 -42.80
N TRP A 473 18.98 22.57 -42.59
CA TRP A 473 19.09 21.56 -43.64
C TRP A 473 17.71 21.23 -44.22
N ALA A 474 16.69 21.03 -43.38
CA ALA A 474 15.35 20.68 -43.82
C ALA A 474 14.69 21.82 -44.62
N VAL A 475 14.86 23.08 -44.21
CA VAL A 475 14.43 24.27 -44.97
C VAL A 475 15.12 24.33 -46.33
N ASN A 476 16.45 24.18 -46.38
CA ASN A 476 17.21 24.19 -47.62
C ASN A 476 16.80 23.06 -48.58
N HIS A 477 16.53 21.87 -48.02
CA HIS A 477 16.02 20.73 -48.79
C HIS A 477 14.61 21.02 -49.35
N GLY A 478 13.73 21.60 -48.53
CA GLY A 478 12.41 22.05 -48.94
C GLY A 478 12.48 23.07 -50.08
N ILE A 479 13.32 24.10 -49.97
CA ILE A 479 13.49 25.13 -51.02
C ILE A 479 13.96 24.52 -52.35
N LYS A 480 14.99 23.66 -52.33
CA LYS A 480 15.52 23.05 -53.55
C LYS A 480 14.48 22.20 -54.29
N ARG A 481 13.72 21.39 -53.55
CA ARG A 481 12.70 20.50 -54.15
C ARG A 481 11.36 21.19 -54.43
N SER A 482 11.09 22.32 -53.77
CA SER A 482 9.93 23.16 -54.09
C SER A 482 9.96 23.64 -55.54
N HIS A 483 11.14 24.00 -56.05
CA HIS A 483 11.34 24.43 -57.43
C HIS A 483 11.03 23.31 -58.45
N GLU A 484 11.22 22.05 -58.07
CA GLU A 484 10.97 20.88 -58.94
C GLU A 484 9.50 20.41 -58.92
N SER A 485 8.77 20.66 -57.81
CA SER A 485 7.44 20.11 -57.57
C SER A 485 6.28 21.11 -57.77
N ALA A 486 6.54 22.41 -57.88
CA ALA A 486 5.51 23.46 -57.88
C ALA A 486 4.56 23.47 -59.09
N SER A 487 4.84 22.72 -60.17
CA SER A 487 4.01 22.70 -61.39
C SER A 487 2.85 21.68 -61.39
N VAL A 488 2.78 20.76 -60.40
CA VAL A 488 1.88 19.58 -60.46
C VAL A 488 0.90 19.47 -59.27
N LEU A 489 0.93 20.39 -58.28
CA LEU A 489 0.15 20.27 -57.03
C LEU A 489 -1.19 21.03 -57.02
N SER A 490 -2.24 20.37 -56.51
CA SER A 490 -3.57 20.93 -56.23
C SER A 490 -3.64 21.60 -54.83
N ILE A 491 -4.60 22.53 -54.65
CA ILE A 491 -4.82 23.29 -53.40
C ILE A 491 -5.34 22.30 -52.33
N PRO A 492 -4.69 22.14 -51.15
CA PRO A 492 -4.22 23.19 -50.23
C PRO A 492 -2.70 23.42 -50.18
N ALA A 493 -1.90 22.75 -51.01
CA ALA A 493 -0.43 22.83 -50.95
C ALA A 493 0.16 24.20 -51.33
N ARG A 494 -0.65 25.16 -51.78
CA ARG A 494 -0.24 26.55 -52.11
C ARG A 494 -0.21 27.50 -50.91
N ILE A 495 -0.61 27.06 -49.71
CA ILE A 495 -0.71 27.93 -48.53
C ILE A 495 0.66 28.18 -47.87
N PHE A 496 1.65 27.31 -48.08
CA PHE A 496 3.00 27.47 -47.54
C PHE A 496 4.02 27.89 -48.61
N PRO A 497 4.86 28.92 -48.36
CA PRO A 497 5.86 29.38 -49.34
C PRO A 497 6.92 28.35 -49.72
N ILE A 498 7.12 27.33 -48.87
CA ILE A 498 8.10 26.25 -49.04
C ILE A 498 7.35 24.93 -48.96
N TYR A 499 7.39 24.14 -50.03
CA TYR A 499 6.89 22.77 -50.06
C TYR A 499 7.94 21.83 -49.48
N PHE A 500 7.56 21.08 -48.45
CA PHE A 500 8.38 20.03 -47.88
C PHE A 500 7.93 18.69 -48.48
N PRO A 501 8.69 18.09 -49.40
CA PRO A 501 8.32 16.84 -50.07
C PRO A 501 8.54 15.60 -49.19
N MET A 502 8.59 15.81 -47.88
CA MET A 502 9.00 14.87 -46.84
C MET A 502 8.12 15.13 -45.62
N GLY A 503 7.64 14.05 -45.00
CA GLY A 503 6.73 14.12 -43.86
C GLY A 503 5.27 14.36 -44.25
N ASN A 504 4.50 14.97 -43.34
CA ASN A 504 3.06 15.19 -43.46
C ASN A 504 2.71 16.69 -43.46
N MET A 505 1.41 17.02 -43.40
CA MET A 505 0.91 18.40 -43.45
C MET A 505 1.43 19.31 -42.33
N ALA A 506 1.87 18.79 -41.18
CA ALA A 506 2.41 19.57 -40.07
C ALA A 506 3.93 19.79 -40.16
N THR A 507 4.64 19.11 -41.08
CA THR A 507 6.11 19.14 -41.17
C THR A 507 6.64 20.54 -41.45
N GLY A 508 5.97 21.30 -42.33
CA GLY A 508 6.39 22.68 -42.64
C GLY A 508 6.28 23.61 -41.43
N PHE A 509 5.23 23.48 -40.63
CA PHE A 509 5.09 24.23 -39.38
C PHE A 509 6.17 23.78 -38.38
N PHE A 510 6.32 22.47 -38.20
CA PHE A 510 7.29 21.92 -37.25
C PHE A 510 8.71 22.41 -37.53
N ILE A 511 9.16 22.38 -38.79
CA ILE A 511 10.51 22.82 -39.17
C ILE A 511 10.72 24.32 -38.91
N ILE A 512 9.76 25.17 -39.25
CA ILE A 512 9.88 26.63 -39.05
C ILE A 512 9.91 26.97 -37.56
N PHE A 513 9.00 26.40 -36.77
CA PHE A 513 8.96 26.64 -35.33
C PHE A 513 10.20 26.05 -34.63
N SER A 514 10.72 24.92 -35.11
CA SER A 514 11.98 24.35 -34.61
C SER A 514 13.18 25.25 -34.93
N LEU A 515 13.24 25.85 -36.12
CA LEU A 515 14.30 26.79 -36.48
C LEU A 515 14.24 28.06 -35.61
N LEU A 516 13.04 28.62 -35.41
CA LEU A 516 12.83 29.79 -34.55
C LEU A 516 13.20 29.47 -33.08
N ALA A 517 12.72 28.35 -32.55
CA ALA A 517 13.07 27.87 -31.22
C ALA A 517 14.58 27.61 -31.10
N GLY A 518 15.21 27.06 -32.13
CA GLY A 518 16.65 26.86 -32.24
C GLY A 518 17.44 28.16 -32.10
N VAL A 519 17.16 29.15 -32.94
CA VAL A 519 17.88 30.44 -32.96
C VAL A 519 17.67 31.22 -31.66
N VAL A 520 16.42 31.31 -31.18
CA VAL A 520 16.13 32.01 -29.93
C VAL A 520 16.70 31.24 -28.74
N GLY A 521 16.61 29.92 -28.72
CA GLY A 521 17.19 29.06 -27.68
C GLY A 521 18.72 29.17 -27.60
N PHE A 522 19.41 29.16 -28.74
CA PHE A 522 20.86 29.31 -28.81
C PHE A 522 21.31 30.69 -28.31
N THR A 523 20.69 31.76 -28.79
CA THR A 523 21.02 33.14 -28.40
C THR A 523 20.71 33.42 -26.93
N THR A 524 19.57 32.92 -26.43
CA THR A 524 19.19 33.07 -25.01
C THR A 524 20.06 32.22 -24.09
N SER A 525 20.54 31.05 -24.53
CA SER A 525 21.51 30.24 -23.77
C SER A 525 22.88 30.91 -23.69
N LEU A 526 23.35 31.51 -24.79
CA LEU A 526 24.63 32.22 -24.84
C LEU A 526 24.61 33.49 -23.98
N THR A 527 23.56 34.31 -24.12
CA THR A 527 23.36 35.52 -23.28
C THR A 527 23.07 35.14 -21.83
N GLY A 528 22.36 34.04 -21.58
CA GLY A 528 22.13 33.48 -20.25
C GLY A 528 23.44 33.10 -19.55
N LEU A 529 24.39 32.48 -20.26
CA LEU A 529 25.72 32.18 -19.70
C LEU A 529 26.43 33.47 -19.30
N HIS A 530 26.44 34.48 -20.17
CA HIS A 530 27.02 35.79 -19.85
C HIS A 530 26.39 36.44 -18.62
N ASN A 531 25.06 36.38 -18.51
CA ASN A 531 24.32 36.92 -17.39
C ASN A 531 24.60 36.16 -16.07
N ILE A 532 24.71 34.83 -16.13
CA ILE A 532 25.07 33.97 -14.98
C ILE A 532 26.50 34.21 -14.50
N PHE A 533 27.44 34.52 -15.39
CA PHE A 533 28.80 34.88 -14.98
C PHE A 533 28.82 36.11 -14.06
N GLN A 534 28.02 37.13 -14.39
CA GLN A 534 27.92 38.38 -13.63
C GLN A 534 27.18 38.23 -12.29
N TRP A 535 26.26 37.26 -12.17
CA TRP A 535 25.58 36.86 -10.93
C TRP A 535 25.04 38.03 -10.07
N ASN A 536 24.29 38.94 -10.68
CA ASN A 536 23.59 40.03 -9.99
C ASN A 536 22.09 40.01 -10.31
N GLY A 537 21.26 40.61 -9.45
CA GLY A 537 19.80 40.57 -9.58
C GLY A 537 19.27 40.93 -10.98
N PRO A 538 19.64 42.09 -11.56
CA PRO A 538 19.19 42.49 -12.88
C PRO A 538 19.55 41.51 -14.01
N ASN A 539 20.77 40.97 -13.99
CA ASN A 539 21.21 39.99 -15.00
C ASN A 539 20.49 38.64 -14.82
N MET A 540 20.17 38.24 -13.58
CA MET A 540 19.40 37.02 -13.29
C MET A 540 17.95 37.11 -13.73
N HIS A 541 17.30 38.27 -13.52
CA HIS A 541 15.97 38.51 -14.08
C HIS A 541 15.97 38.49 -15.61
N THR A 542 17.00 39.09 -16.23
CA THR A 542 17.17 39.09 -17.69
C THR A 542 17.36 37.67 -18.24
N ALA A 543 18.21 36.86 -17.60
CA ALA A 543 18.40 35.45 -17.96
C ALA A 543 17.13 34.61 -17.78
N SER A 544 16.37 34.86 -16.71
CA SER A 544 15.11 34.16 -16.45
C SER A 544 14.05 34.48 -17.50
N ALA A 545 13.89 35.76 -17.85
CA ALA A 545 12.91 36.21 -18.83
C ALA A 545 13.25 35.68 -20.25
N SER A 546 14.53 35.74 -20.63
CA SER A 546 14.98 35.24 -21.94
C SER A 546 14.87 33.71 -22.04
N SER A 547 15.16 32.98 -20.96
CA SER A 547 15.01 31.52 -20.88
C SER A 547 13.54 31.07 -20.94
N LEU A 548 12.63 31.83 -20.32
CA LEU A 548 11.18 31.59 -20.42
C LEU A 548 10.66 31.77 -21.85
N LEU A 549 11.13 32.81 -22.55
CA LEU A 549 10.77 33.07 -23.94
C LEU A 549 11.21 31.93 -24.86
N SER A 550 12.45 31.46 -24.74
CA SER A 550 12.93 30.33 -25.55
C SER A 550 12.22 29.03 -25.21
N TRP A 551 11.84 28.80 -23.95
CA TRP A 551 11.04 27.63 -23.57
C TRP A 551 9.65 27.66 -24.18
N ALA A 552 8.95 28.81 -24.16
CA ALA A 552 7.64 28.95 -24.77
C ALA A 552 7.67 28.63 -26.29
N LEU A 553 8.69 29.12 -27.00
CA LEU A 553 8.88 28.79 -28.42
C LEU A 553 9.23 27.30 -28.63
N THR A 554 10.02 26.72 -27.73
CA THR A 554 10.37 25.30 -27.79
C THR A 554 9.16 24.40 -27.53
N LEU A 555 8.25 24.79 -26.63
CA LEU A 555 7.00 24.07 -26.38
C LEU A 555 6.07 24.09 -27.60
N LEU A 556 6.02 25.21 -28.33
CA LEU A 556 5.27 25.29 -29.59
C LEU A 556 5.85 24.31 -30.63
N ALA A 557 7.18 24.29 -30.79
CA ALA A 557 7.85 23.36 -31.67
C ALA A 557 7.67 21.90 -31.23
N MET A 558 7.72 21.61 -29.92
CA MET A 558 7.49 20.29 -29.34
C MET A 558 6.05 19.80 -29.60
N GLY A 559 5.05 20.67 -29.45
CA GLY A 559 3.65 20.32 -29.75
C GLY A 559 3.48 19.88 -31.20
N LEU A 560 4.17 20.55 -32.14
CA LEU A 560 4.21 20.16 -33.54
C LEU A 560 5.00 18.87 -33.76
N ALA A 561 6.11 18.64 -33.06
CA ALA A 561 6.85 17.37 -33.09
C ALA A 561 5.97 16.18 -32.65
N CYS A 562 5.21 16.37 -31.58
CA CYS A 562 4.27 15.35 -31.10
C CYS A 562 3.16 15.09 -32.13
N LYS A 563 2.71 16.14 -32.82
CA LYS A 563 1.70 16.01 -33.87
C LYS A 563 2.24 15.27 -35.10
N GLU A 564 3.49 15.54 -35.50
CA GLU A 564 4.18 14.81 -36.57
C GLU A 564 4.23 13.31 -36.26
N ILE A 565 4.69 12.94 -35.06
CA ILE A 565 4.78 11.55 -34.61
C ILE A 565 3.40 10.87 -34.64
N GLN A 566 2.34 11.57 -34.26
CA GLN A 566 0.98 11.04 -34.28
C GLN A 566 0.46 10.78 -35.71
N LEU A 567 0.81 11.63 -36.67
CA LEU A 567 0.34 11.53 -38.06
C LEU A 567 1.11 10.49 -38.90
N GLY A 568 2.26 10.03 -38.41
CA GLY A 568 3.05 8.98 -39.05
C GLY A 568 4.53 9.34 -39.08
N TRP A 569 5.38 8.34 -38.83
CA TRP A 569 6.82 8.55 -38.66
C TRP A 569 7.47 9.08 -39.94
N THR A 570 8.25 10.16 -39.80
CA THR A 570 8.98 10.83 -40.88
C THR A 570 10.28 10.12 -41.25
N ASP A 571 11.04 10.64 -42.21
CA ASP A 571 12.38 10.15 -42.55
C ASP A 571 13.38 10.31 -41.38
N ALA A 572 14.45 9.52 -41.37
CA ALA A 572 15.40 9.43 -40.23
C ALA A 572 15.96 10.77 -39.74
N ASN A 573 16.19 11.74 -40.65
CA ASN A 573 16.67 13.07 -40.29
C ASN A 573 15.61 13.93 -39.58
N LEU A 574 14.33 13.77 -39.96
CA LEU A 574 13.22 14.48 -39.33
C LEU A 574 12.86 13.86 -37.97
N ARG A 575 12.94 12.54 -37.83
CA ARG A 575 12.86 11.86 -36.52
C ARG A 575 13.89 12.38 -35.52
N THR A 576 15.11 12.64 -36.00
CA THR A 576 16.16 13.21 -35.16
C THR A 576 15.78 14.61 -34.68
N LEU A 577 15.20 15.44 -35.55
CA LEU A 577 14.71 16.77 -35.18
C LEU A 577 13.54 16.70 -34.18
N GLU A 578 12.59 15.78 -34.38
CA GLU A 578 11.45 15.54 -33.47
C GLU A 578 11.94 15.20 -32.05
N VAL A 579 12.81 14.19 -31.95
CA VAL A 579 13.34 13.70 -30.67
C VAL A 579 14.16 14.78 -29.96
N ILE A 580 15.06 15.46 -30.67
CA ILE A 580 15.90 16.50 -30.06
C ILE A 580 15.04 17.68 -29.60
N THR A 581 14.01 18.08 -30.35
CA THR A 581 13.12 19.17 -29.93
C THR A 581 12.37 18.84 -28.64
N ILE A 582 11.94 17.59 -28.46
CA ILE A 582 11.32 17.12 -27.20
C ILE A 582 12.35 17.13 -26.06
N ILE A 583 13.56 16.63 -26.28
CA ILE A 583 14.62 16.64 -25.25
C ILE A 583 14.95 18.07 -24.81
N VAL A 584 15.12 18.98 -25.78
CA VAL A 584 15.44 20.39 -25.53
C VAL A 584 14.34 21.10 -24.75
N SER A 585 13.07 20.75 -24.95
CA SER A 585 11.96 21.32 -24.17
C SER A 585 12.09 20.99 -22.67
N GLY A 586 12.52 19.77 -22.36
CA GLY A 586 12.73 19.30 -20.99
C GLY A 586 13.97 19.95 -20.37
N THR A 587 15.09 19.93 -21.07
CA THR A 587 16.34 20.53 -20.56
C THR A 587 16.25 22.05 -20.43
N GLN A 588 15.49 22.74 -21.28
CA GLN A 588 15.22 24.18 -21.14
C GLN A 588 14.32 24.50 -19.94
N MET A 589 13.35 23.65 -19.63
CA MET A 589 12.55 23.79 -18.41
C MET A 589 13.43 23.70 -17.15
N PHE A 590 14.35 22.74 -17.10
CA PHE A 590 15.29 22.61 -15.98
C PHE A 590 16.23 23.81 -15.87
N SER A 591 16.68 24.39 -16.99
CA SER A 591 17.46 25.64 -17.00
C SER A 591 16.68 26.81 -16.38
N ILE A 592 15.39 26.97 -16.68
CA ILE A 592 14.55 28.02 -16.07
C ILE A 592 14.51 27.87 -14.55
N PHE A 593 14.27 26.65 -14.05
CA PHE A 593 14.22 26.41 -12.61
C PHE A 593 15.55 26.71 -11.93
N ALA A 594 16.67 26.32 -12.55
CA ALA A 594 18.00 26.62 -12.02
C ALA A 594 18.29 28.13 -11.98
N ILE A 595 17.92 28.87 -13.04
CA ILE A 595 18.07 30.33 -13.09
C ILE A 595 17.16 31.02 -12.06
N HIS A 596 15.92 30.56 -11.88
CA HIS A 596 15.00 31.13 -10.90
C HIS A 596 15.47 30.92 -9.45
N GLY A 597 16.03 29.75 -9.15
CA GLY A 597 16.70 29.51 -7.86
C GLY A 597 17.89 30.46 -7.65
N GLY A 598 18.66 30.74 -8.71
CA GLY A 598 19.73 31.74 -8.67
C GLY A 598 19.25 33.19 -8.48
N VAL A 599 18.06 33.55 -8.98
CA VAL A 599 17.43 34.86 -8.75
C VAL A 599 17.13 35.08 -7.27
N GLU A 600 16.47 34.12 -6.62
CA GLU A 600 16.14 34.22 -5.19
C GLU A 600 17.40 34.35 -4.32
N GLU A 601 18.46 33.65 -4.69
CA GLU A 601 19.75 33.68 -4.03
C GLU A 601 20.50 35.00 -4.24
N ALA A 602 20.52 35.52 -5.47
CA ALA A 602 21.13 36.82 -5.79
C ALA A 602 20.41 37.96 -5.04
N ILE A 603 19.08 37.91 -4.94
CA ILE A 603 18.27 38.88 -4.17
C ILE A 603 18.57 38.77 -2.66
N ALA A 604 18.69 37.55 -2.12
CA ALA A 604 19.05 37.34 -0.72
C ALA A 604 20.44 37.92 -0.40
N HIS A 605 21.40 37.74 -1.30
CA HIS A 605 22.75 38.29 -1.17
C HIS A 605 22.77 39.83 -1.29
N GLU A 606 21.94 40.42 -2.15
CA GLU A 606 21.82 41.87 -2.32
C GLU A 606 21.11 42.54 -1.14
N ARG A 607 20.08 41.90 -0.56
CA ARG A 607 19.43 42.33 0.69
C ARG A 607 20.38 42.27 1.89
N ALA A 608 21.21 41.22 1.98
CA ALA A 608 22.23 41.10 3.02
C ALA A 608 23.31 42.20 2.93
N ARG A 609 23.65 42.66 1.71
CA ARG A 609 24.62 43.75 1.49
C ARG A 609 24.06 45.15 1.71
N THR A 610 22.78 45.37 1.45
CA THR A 610 22.17 46.72 1.46
C THR A 610 21.48 47.10 2.77
N GLY A 611 21.41 46.18 3.74
CA GLY A 611 21.00 46.48 5.12
C GLY A 611 19.57 47.01 5.28
N ARG A 612 18.71 46.88 4.26
CA ARG A 612 17.30 47.23 4.35
C ARG A 612 16.50 45.96 4.66
N VAL A 613 16.06 45.88 5.92
CA VAL A 613 15.05 44.92 6.41
C VAL A 613 13.71 45.19 5.74
#